data_AF-A0AAI8HQM3-F1
#
_entry.id   AF-A0AAI8HQM3-F1
#
_cell.length_a   1.000
_cell.length_b   1.000
_cell.length_c   1.000
_cell.angle_alpha   90.00
_cell.angle_beta   90.00
_cell.angle_gamma   90.00
#
_symmetry.space_group_name_H-M   'P 1'
#
loop_
_entity.id
_entity.type
_entity.pdbx_description
1 polymer ?
#
loop_
_entity_poly.entity_id
_entity_poly.type
_entity_poly.pdbx_seq_one_letter_code
_entity_poly.pdbx_strand_id
1 'polypeptide(L)'
;MTIVLMLIAAGIGAVLRFLLGQTVSERTKGLPIPLGMAAVNLLGSFGLGMFTGLGLDNPSAGIIIATGFFGAFTTFSTFSIEAVQLMMNNRIKESLLYIAVSAAGSLLVFWCGFIIISI
;
A
#
# COMPACT_ATOMS: atom_id res chain seq x y z
N MET A 1 -22.37 -11.76 -7.76
CA MET A 1 -22.30 -10.77 -6.65
C MET A 1 -20.86 -10.38 -6.31
N THR A 2 -19.91 -11.31 -6.28
CA THR A 2 -18.48 -11.07 -5.95
C THR A 2 -17.82 -9.94 -6.74
N ILE A 3 -18.02 -9.85 -8.06
CA ILE A 3 -17.44 -8.77 -8.89
C ILE A 3 -18.00 -7.39 -8.49
N VAL A 4 -19.30 -7.27 -8.23
CA VAL A 4 -19.90 -6.00 -7.80
C VAL A 4 -19.35 -5.59 -6.44
N LEU A 5 -19.25 -6.53 -5.50
CA LEU A 5 -18.65 -6.25 -4.19
C LEU A 5 -17.16 -5.91 -4.30
N MET A 6 -16.42 -6.55 -5.20
CA MET A 6 -15.02 -6.23 -5.50
C MET A 6 -14.91 -4.80 -6.06
N LEU A 7 -15.78 -4.38 -6.98
CA LEU A 7 -15.80 -3.02 -7.52
C LEU A 7 -16.05 -1.98 -6.42
N ILE A 8 -16.99 -2.25 -5.52
CA ILE A 8 -17.27 -1.38 -4.37
C ILE A 8 -16.04 -1.31 -3.45
N ALA A 9 -15.47 -2.46 -3.09
CA ALA A 9 -14.29 -2.55 -2.24
C ALA A 9 -13.08 -1.83 -2.86
N ALA A 10 -12.86 -2.00 -4.17
CA ALA A 10 -11.81 -1.32 -4.92
C ALA A 10 -12.02 0.20 -4.97
N GLY A 11 -13.27 0.64 -5.19
CA GLY A 11 -13.62 2.07 -5.14
C GLY A 11 -13.30 2.69 -3.78
N ILE A 12 -13.68 2.01 -2.69
CA ILE A 12 -13.35 2.44 -1.33
C ILE A 12 -11.84 2.48 -1.12
N GLY A 13 -11.12 1.41 -1.50
CA GLY A 13 -9.66 1.34 -1.40
C GLY A 13 -8.96 2.49 -2.14
N ALA A 14 -9.38 2.80 -3.36
CA ALA A 14 -8.84 3.91 -4.16
C ALA A 14 -9.10 5.28 -3.52
N VAL A 15 -10.30 5.51 -2.98
CA VAL A 15 -10.64 6.77 -2.30
C VAL A 15 -9.82 6.92 -1.01
N LEU A 16 -9.71 5.87 -0.20
CA LEU A 16 -8.90 5.92 1.03
C LEU A 16 -7.42 6.10 0.73
N ARG A 17 -6.89 5.47 -0.33
CA ARG A 17 -5.54 5.72 -0.82
C ARG A 17 -5.33 7.19 -1.15
N PHE A 18 -6.26 7.79 -1.89
CA PHE A 18 -6.19 9.20 -2.26
C PHE A 18 -6.17 10.10 -1.02
N LEU A 19 -7.14 9.93 -0.12
CA LEU A 19 -7.26 10.74 1.10
C LEU A 19 -6.05 10.60 2.03
N LEU A 20 -5.61 9.36 2.27
CA LEU A 20 -4.46 9.09 3.13
C LEU A 20 -3.16 9.61 2.50
N GLY A 21 -2.93 9.31 1.22
CA GLY A 21 -1.76 9.75 0.49
C GLY A 21 -1.65 11.27 0.46
N GLN A 22 -2.76 11.97 0.21
CA GLN A 22 -2.84 13.43 0.26
C GLN A 22 -2.55 13.94 1.68
N THR A 23 -3.25 13.43 2.69
CA THR A 23 -3.10 13.89 4.09
C THR A 23 -1.66 13.74 4.58
N VAL A 24 -1.03 12.60 4.32
CA VAL A 24 0.36 12.35 4.72
C VAL A 24 1.31 13.24 3.93
N SER A 25 1.11 13.39 2.62
CA SER A 25 1.93 14.26 1.77
C SER A 25 1.87 15.72 2.22
N GLU A 26 0.69 16.23 2.57
CA GLU A 26 0.51 17.59 3.09
C GLU A 26 1.23 17.80 4.42
N ARG A 27 1.15 16.83 5.34
CA ARG A 27 1.83 16.90 6.65
C ARG A 27 3.34 16.73 6.57
N THR A 28 3.83 16.08 5.52
CA THR A 28 5.26 15.81 5.30
C THR A 28 5.85 16.70 4.21
N LYS A 29 5.10 17.73 3.78
CA LYS A 29 5.53 18.70 2.79
C LYS A 29 6.81 19.40 3.25
N GLY A 30 7.86 19.28 2.44
CA GLY A 30 9.20 19.80 2.75
C GLY A 30 10.21 18.73 3.17
N LEU A 31 9.76 17.51 3.47
CA LEU A 31 10.68 16.39 3.63
C LEU A 31 11.31 16.01 2.28
N PRO A 32 12.55 15.47 2.32
CA PRO A 32 13.27 15.07 1.13
C PRO A 32 12.61 13.90 0.38
N ILE A 33 11.74 13.12 1.01
CA ILE A 33 11.18 11.87 0.46
C ILE A 33 9.65 11.96 0.48
N PRO A 34 8.96 11.49 -0.59
CA PRO A 34 7.50 11.45 -0.60
C PRO A 34 7.01 10.33 0.32
N LEU A 35 6.51 10.68 1.50
CA LEU A 35 6.04 9.69 2.48
C LEU A 35 4.59 9.26 2.28
N GLY A 36 3.83 9.98 1.43
CA GLY A 36 2.42 9.70 1.18
C GLY A 36 2.15 8.28 0.69
N MET A 37 2.69 7.93 -0.48
CA MET A 37 2.48 6.60 -1.06
C MET A 37 3.24 5.48 -0.33
N ALA A 38 4.37 5.80 0.31
CA ALA A 38 5.04 4.86 1.21
C ALA A 38 4.12 4.45 2.37
N ALA A 39 3.47 5.42 3.04
CA ALA A 39 2.55 5.12 4.14
C ALA A 39 1.35 4.28 3.67
N VAL A 40 0.77 4.62 2.52
CA VAL A 40 -0.30 3.85 1.89
C VAL A 40 0.15 2.40 1.64
N ASN A 41 1.29 2.18 0.99
CA ASN A 41 1.75 0.83 0.64
C ASN A 41 2.09 0.00 1.88
N LEU A 42 2.73 0.61 2.89
CA LEU A 42 3.06 -0.05 4.15
C LEU A 42 1.80 -0.45 4.92
N LEU A 43 0.86 0.49 5.12
CA LEU A 43 -0.39 0.20 5.85
C LEU A 43 -1.25 -0.81 5.10
N GLY A 44 -1.30 -0.72 3.77
CA GLY A 44 -2.03 -1.66 2.94
C GLY A 44 -1.44 -3.07 3.00
N SER A 45 -0.12 -3.19 2.92
CA SER A 45 0.58 -4.46 3.02
C SER A 45 0.43 -5.09 4.41
N PHE A 46 0.48 -4.29 5.48
CA PHE A 46 0.21 -4.75 6.84
C PHE A 46 -1.22 -5.29 6.99
N GLY A 47 -2.21 -4.53 6.52
CA GLY A 47 -3.61 -4.95 6.53
C GLY A 47 -3.87 -6.21 5.71
N LEU A 48 -3.24 -6.32 4.53
CA LEU A 48 -3.34 -7.51 3.69
C LEU A 48 -2.66 -8.72 4.35
N GLY A 49 -1.55 -8.51 5.06
CA GLY A 49 -0.90 -9.54 5.89
C GLY A 49 -1.85 -10.08 6.95
N MET A 50 -2.49 -9.20 7.73
CA MET A 50 -3.51 -9.59 8.72
C MET A 50 -4.67 -10.35 8.09
N PHE A 51 -5.20 -9.86 6.97
CA PHE A 51 -6.29 -10.54 6.25
C PHE A 51 -5.88 -11.95 5.78
N THR A 52 -4.67 -12.08 5.24
CA THR A 52 -4.12 -13.37 4.81
C THR A 52 -3.93 -14.31 6.00
N GLY A 53 -3.50 -13.77 7.14
CA GLY A 53 -3.27 -14.53 8.37
C GLY A 53 -4.52 -15.15 8.99
N LEU A 54 -5.71 -14.61 8.68
CA LEU A 54 -6.99 -15.19 9.11
C LEU A 54 -7.25 -16.59 8.52
N GLY A 55 -6.52 -16.99 7.46
CA GLY A 55 -6.66 -18.33 6.87
C GLY A 55 -8.06 -18.64 6.34
N LEU A 56 -8.80 -17.62 5.88
CA LEU A 56 -10.17 -17.80 5.41
C LEU A 56 -10.22 -18.65 4.14
N ASP A 57 -10.91 -19.79 4.20
CA ASP A 57 -11.11 -20.68 3.05
C ASP A 57 -12.28 -20.24 2.14
N ASN A 58 -12.48 -18.91 2.02
CA ASN A 58 -13.55 -18.32 1.20
C ASN A 58 -12.96 -17.57 0.00
N PRO A 59 -13.02 -18.13 -1.22
CA PRO A 59 -12.48 -17.50 -2.42
C PRO A 59 -13.07 -16.13 -2.74
N SER A 60 -14.35 -15.89 -2.39
CA SER A 60 -14.98 -14.60 -2.63
C SER A 60 -14.43 -13.50 -1.74
N ALA A 61 -14.07 -13.83 -0.49
CA ALA A 61 -13.46 -12.88 0.44
C ALA A 61 -12.08 -12.43 -0.07
N GLY A 62 -11.28 -13.35 -0.59
CA GLY A 62 -9.97 -13.03 -1.21
C GLY A 62 -10.11 -12.07 -2.39
N ILE A 63 -11.05 -12.33 -3.30
CA ILE A 63 -11.27 -11.44 -4.45
C ILE A 63 -11.74 -10.05 -4.02
N ILE A 64 -12.67 -9.97 -3.06
CA ILE A 64 -13.24 -8.68 -2.64
C ILE A 64 -12.23 -7.85 -1.84
N ILE A 65 -11.55 -8.47 -0.87
CA ILE A 65 -10.70 -7.75 0.08
C ILE A 65 -9.25 -7.67 -0.40
N ALA A 66 -8.63 -8.79 -0.76
CA ALA A 66 -7.23 -8.78 -1.20
C ALA A 66 -7.10 -8.13 -2.58
N THR A 67 -7.81 -8.65 -3.59
CA THR A 67 -7.71 -8.13 -4.95
C THR A 67 -8.43 -6.78 -5.11
N GLY A 68 -9.65 -6.65 -4.56
CA GLY A 68 -10.45 -5.43 -4.65
C GLY A 68 -9.89 -4.32 -3.76
N PHE A 69 -10.12 -4.39 -2.45
CA PHE A 69 -9.76 -3.32 -1.52
C PHE A 69 -8.25 -3.06 -1.46
N PHE A 70 -7.43 -4.04 -1.05
CA PHE A 70 -5.99 -3.84 -0.85
C PHE A 70 -5.24 -3.63 -2.18
N GLY A 71 -5.70 -4.29 -3.26
CA GLY A 71 -5.18 -4.05 -4.60
C GLY A 71 -5.39 -2.62 -5.10
N ALA A 72 -6.52 -1.99 -4.78
CA ALA A 72 -6.78 -0.59 -5.14
C ALA A 72 -6.24 0.42 -4.12
N PHE A 73 -6.12 0.01 -2.85
CA PHE A 73 -5.57 0.82 -1.77
C PHE A 73 -4.05 0.96 -1.89
N THR A 74 -3.33 -0.07 -2.30
CA THR A 74 -1.89 0.02 -2.58
C THR A 74 -1.62 0.45 -4.02
N THR A 75 -0.43 0.94 -4.32
CA THR A 75 -0.05 1.38 -5.67
C THR A 75 1.43 1.21 -5.94
N PHE A 76 1.76 0.44 -6.99
CA PHE A 76 3.12 0.33 -7.51
C PHE A 76 3.41 1.39 -8.59
N SER A 77 2.40 1.80 -9.36
CA SER A 77 2.58 2.76 -10.46
C SER A 77 2.91 4.16 -9.95
N THR A 78 2.19 4.65 -8.94
CA THR A 78 2.47 5.97 -8.35
C THR A 78 3.80 5.97 -7.59
N PHE A 79 4.11 4.89 -6.86
CA PHE A 79 5.42 4.66 -6.25
C PHE A 79 6.56 4.76 -7.29
N SER A 80 6.39 4.12 -8.46
CA SER A 80 7.41 4.15 -9.52
C SER A 80 7.65 5.56 -10.06
N ILE A 81 6.58 6.35 -10.23
CA ILE A 81 6.67 7.75 -10.65
C ILE A 81 7.48 8.55 -9.63
N GLU A 82 7.16 8.44 -8.34
CA GLU A 82 7.85 9.16 -7.26
C GLU A 82 9.34 8.77 -7.17
N ALA A 83 9.65 7.47 -7.29
CA ALA A 83 11.01 6.97 -7.27
C ALA A 83 11.84 7.52 -8.44
N VAL A 84 11.29 7.48 -9.66
CA VAL A 84 11.96 7.99 -10.87
C VAL A 84 12.09 9.51 -10.83
N GLN A 85 11.09 10.23 -10.32
CA GLN A 85 11.16 11.69 -10.15
C GLN A 85 12.31 12.10 -9.21
N LEU A 86 12.55 11.36 -8.13
CA LEU A 86 13.72 11.61 -7.28
C LEU A 86 15.02 11.41 -8.07
N MET A 87 15.10 10.36 -8.90
CA MET A 87 16.29 10.13 -9.74
C MET A 87 16.50 11.26 -10.77
N MET A 88 15.44 11.69 -11.46
CA MET A 88 15.49 12.79 -12.43
C MET A 88 15.94 14.11 -11.80
N ASN A 89 15.65 14.32 -10.52
CA ASN A 89 16.08 15.49 -9.77
C ASN A 89 17.50 15.35 -9.16
N ASN A 90 18.29 14.36 -9.60
CA ASN A 90 19.62 14.02 -9.07
C ASN A 90 19.63 13.60 -7.58
N ARG A 91 18.48 13.16 -7.04
CA ARG A 91 18.28 12.76 -5.63
C ARG A 91 18.34 11.24 -5.47
N ILE A 92 19.45 10.66 -5.91
CA ILE A 92 19.61 9.20 -6.04
C ILE A 92 19.55 8.50 -4.68
N LYS A 93 20.18 9.09 -3.65
CA LYS A 93 20.18 8.49 -2.30
C LYS A 93 18.78 8.41 -1.73
N GLU A 94 17.98 9.46 -1.89
CA GLU A 94 16.59 9.51 -1.46
C GLU A 94 15.72 8.56 -2.24
N SER A 95 15.93 8.43 -3.56
CA SER A 95 15.23 7.45 -4.38
C SER A 95 15.50 6.02 -3.91
N LEU A 96 16.77 5.66 -3.68
CA LEU A 96 17.15 4.34 -3.20
C LEU A 96 16.55 4.04 -1.82
N LEU A 97 16.58 5.01 -0.90
CA LEU A 97 15.95 4.87 0.41
C LEU A 97 14.43 4.71 0.29
N TYR A 98 13.78 5.50 -0.56
CA TYR A 98 12.34 5.42 -0.82
C TYR A 98 11.93 4.06 -1.39
N ILE A 99 12.70 3.54 -2.36
CA ILE A 99 12.52 2.20 -2.94
C ILE A 99 12.69 1.14 -1.87
N ALA A 100 13.77 1.19 -1.09
CA ALA A 100 14.05 0.20 -0.06
C ALA A 100 12.95 0.18 1.02
N VAL A 101 12.55 1.34 1.54
CA VAL A 101 11.48 1.46 2.53
C VAL A 101 10.15 0.98 1.97
N SER A 102 9.80 1.38 0.74
CA SER A 102 8.51 0.99 0.16
C SER A 102 8.44 -0.49 -0.18
N ALA A 103 9.49 -1.08 -0.75
CA ALA A 103 9.50 -2.49 -1.15
C ALA A 103 9.79 -3.43 0.03
N ALA A 104 10.96 -3.28 0.67
CA ALA A 104 11.36 -4.14 1.77
C ALA A 104 10.48 -3.90 3.00
N GLY A 105 10.15 -2.63 3.29
CA GLY A 105 9.25 -2.32 4.39
C GLY A 105 7.86 -2.93 4.20
N SER A 106 7.31 -2.93 2.99
CA SER A 106 6.00 -3.54 2.71
C SER A 106 6.01 -5.05 2.96
N LEU A 107 7.08 -5.75 2.56
CA LEU A 107 7.26 -7.17 2.85
C LEU A 107 7.36 -7.44 4.36
N LEU A 108 8.13 -6.62 5.08
CA LEU A 108 8.29 -6.75 6.53
C LEU A 108 6.97 -6.55 7.26
N VAL A 109 6.24 -5.48 6.96
CA VAL A 109 4.97 -5.21 7.64
C VAL A 109 3.87 -6.19 7.22
N PHE A 110 3.85 -6.67 5.98
CA PHE A 110 2.98 -7.79 5.60
C PHE A 110 3.23 -9.01 6.49
N TRP A 111 4.50 -9.40 6.64
CA TRP A 111 4.89 -10.55 7.45
C TRP A 111 4.51 -10.37 8.93
N CYS A 112 4.74 -9.17 9.49
CA CYS A 112 4.29 -8.83 10.83
C CYS A 112 2.76 -8.96 10.97
N GLY A 113 1.98 -8.40 10.03
CA GLY A 113 0.53 -8.50 10.04
C GLY A 113 0.03 -9.93 9.98
N PHE A 114 0.66 -10.76 9.13
CA PHE A 114 0.36 -12.19 9.02
C PHE A 114 0.60 -12.91 10.35
N ILE A 115 1.79 -12.77 10.93
CA ILE A 115 2.15 -13.46 12.19
C ILE A 115 1.24 -13.04 13.35
N ILE A 116 0.88 -11.76 13.48
CA ILE A 116 0.04 -11.28 14.60
C ILE A 116 -1.31 -11.99 14.65
N ILE A 117 -1.85 -12.40 13.51
CA ILE A 117 -3.17 -13.02 13.41
C ILE A 117 -3.08 -14.55 13.32
N SER A 118 -2.01 -15.11 12.76
CA SER A 118 -1.87 -16.56 12.52
C SER A 118 -1.40 -17.39 13.71
N ILE A 119 -1.19 -16.78 14.88
CA ILE A 119 -0.87 -17.46 16.15
C ILE A 119 -2.16 -17.75 16.90
#